data_AF-A0A939V598-F1
#
_entry.id   AF-A0A939V598-F1
#
_cell.length_a   1.000
_cell.length_b   1.000
_cell.length_c   1.000
_cell.angle_alpha   90.00
_cell.angle_beta   90.00
_cell.angle_gamma   90.00
#
_symmetry.space_group_name_H-M   'P 1'
#
loop_
_entity.id
_entity.type
_entity.pdbx_description
1 polymer ?
#
loop_
_entity_poly.entity_id
_entity_poly.type
_entity_poly.pdbx_seq_one_letter_code
_entity_poly.pdbx_strand_id
1 'polypeptide(L)'
;MIGTVFLGSNDSNFVKADTLLVLKTAPTQYLKEYRFSRTSHYRYYRLQPPKDYPHSTISHLEWLTKRDGYADVLPSSRTSVTSPQQRGRTATDAKLVKLRDAKIREMEKLPQYDGNPLTSAGGKKNITLTLKKPQRVEAVRLMAVHENNVINTGDDYQLYYWDGNSWRLCGLQTAEYEYLQFGNIPANRLYWLRDITKGQEELPFLIDRSGRQRFIYPDIIGN
;
A
#
# COMPACT_ATOMS: atom_id res chain seq x y z
N MET A 1 8.76 -10.81 -6.45
CA MET A 1 7.95 -9.58 -6.68
C MET A 1 8.62 -8.56 -7.59
N ILE A 2 9.93 -8.27 -7.44
CA ILE A 2 10.64 -7.53 -8.50
C ILE A 2 10.56 -8.36 -9.80
N GLY A 3 10.30 -7.71 -10.93
CA GLY A 3 10.08 -8.36 -12.22
C GLY A 3 8.66 -8.88 -12.45
N THR A 4 7.73 -8.70 -11.49
CA THR A 4 6.30 -8.98 -11.73
C THR A 4 5.80 -8.14 -12.91
N VAL A 5 5.05 -8.78 -13.80
CA VAL A 5 4.53 -8.18 -15.03
C VAL A 5 3.01 -8.05 -14.94
N PHE A 6 2.49 -6.92 -15.42
CA PHE A 6 1.07 -6.72 -15.67
C PHE A 6 0.80 -6.87 -17.16
N LEU A 7 -0.14 -7.74 -17.49
CA LEU A 7 -0.48 -8.14 -18.85
C LEU A 7 -1.92 -7.76 -19.17
N GLY A 8 -2.17 -7.31 -20.40
CA GLY A 8 -3.51 -7.14 -20.97
C GLY A 8 -3.72 -8.07 -22.16
N SER A 9 -4.88 -8.72 -22.24
CA SER A 9 -5.19 -9.67 -23.31
C SER A 9 -6.70 -9.76 -23.60
N ASN A 10 -7.05 -10.04 -24.86
CA ASN A 10 -8.41 -10.47 -25.24
C ASN A 10 -8.52 -11.99 -25.41
N ASP A 11 -7.42 -12.72 -25.19
CA ASP A 11 -7.34 -14.16 -25.07
C ASP A 11 -7.17 -14.57 -23.59
N SER A 12 -8.04 -15.43 -23.07
CA SER A 12 -8.02 -15.91 -21.68
C SER A 12 -6.76 -16.67 -21.31
N ASN A 13 -6.07 -17.25 -22.29
CA ASN A 13 -4.84 -18.01 -22.09
C ASN A 13 -3.59 -17.12 -22.10
N PHE A 14 -3.72 -15.85 -22.50
CA PHE A 14 -2.62 -14.88 -22.64
C PHE A 14 -1.53 -15.37 -23.60
N VAL A 15 -1.89 -16.14 -24.64
CA VAL A 15 -0.95 -16.51 -25.72
C VAL A 15 -0.56 -15.26 -26.50
N LYS A 16 -1.52 -14.36 -26.73
CA LYS A 16 -1.31 -13.01 -27.28
C LYS A 16 -1.64 -11.98 -26.22
N ALA A 17 -0.62 -11.45 -25.55
CA ALA A 17 -0.79 -10.47 -24.49
C ALA A 17 0.19 -9.31 -24.64
N ASP A 18 -0.30 -8.12 -24.30
CA ASP A 18 0.54 -6.93 -24.19
C ASP A 18 1.08 -6.79 -22.77
N THR A 19 2.35 -6.42 -22.67
CA THR A 19 2.96 -6.03 -21.40
C THR A 19 2.64 -4.57 -21.11
N LEU A 20 1.89 -4.33 -20.03
CA LEU A 20 1.40 -3.00 -19.62
C LEU A 20 2.36 -2.31 -18.64
N LEU A 21 2.96 -3.09 -17.75
CA LEU A 21 3.88 -2.64 -16.71
C LEU A 21 4.79 -3.78 -16.25
N VAL A 22 6.03 -3.44 -15.90
CA VAL A 22 6.96 -4.33 -15.18
C VAL A 22 7.37 -3.64 -13.88
N LEU A 23 7.21 -4.32 -12.75
CA LEU A 23 7.65 -3.80 -11.45
C LEU A 23 9.17 -3.88 -11.35
N LYS A 24 9.83 -2.71 -11.40
CA LYS A 24 11.29 -2.60 -11.24
C LYS A 24 11.74 -2.65 -9.78
N THR A 25 10.83 -2.39 -8.85
CA THR A 25 11.07 -2.41 -7.40
C THR A 25 10.02 -3.27 -6.71
N ALA A 26 10.33 -3.78 -5.52
CA ALA A 26 9.34 -4.50 -4.73
C ALA A 26 8.20 -3.53 -4.31
N PRO A 27 6.94 -4.00 -4.32
CA PRO A 27 5.85 -3.32 -3.64
C PRO A 27 6.17 -3.00 -2.18
N THR A 28 5.61 -1.90 -1.68
CA THR A 28 5.79 -1.47 -0.29
C THR A 28 4.61 -1.90 0.59
N GLN A 29 4.78 -1.79 1.91
CA GLN A 29 3.70 -1.86 2.91
C GLN A 29 2.67 -0.72 2.82
N TYR A 30 2.88 0.23 1.91
CA TYR A 30 1.97 1.34 1.64
C TYR A 30 1.30 1.16 0.28
N LEU A 31 0.02 1.54 0.19
CA LEU A 31 -0.77 1.46 -1.03
C LEU A 31 -0.26 2.49 -2.05
N LYS A 32 0.38 2.01 -3.11
CA LYS A 32 0.96 2.84 -4.18
C LYS A 32 0.26 2.63 -5.51
N GLU A 33 0.13 3.71 -6.28
CA GLU A 33 -0.38 3.67 -7.65
C GLU A 33 0.75 3.44 -8.66
N TYR A 34 0.50 2.57 -9.62
CA TYR A 34 1.37 2.31 -10.76
C TYR A 34 0.55 2.49 -12.03
N ARG A 35 0.87 3.53 -12.79
CA ARG A 35 0.20 3.84 -14.06
C ARG A 35 0.77 2.99 -15.19
N PHE A 36 -0.10 2.54 -16.08
CA PHE A 36 0.29 1.80 -17.27
C PHE A 36 0.75 2.77 -18.36
N SER A 37 1.86 2.46 -19.01
CA SER A 37 2.45 3.28 -20.08
C SER A 37 1.79 3.03 -21.44
N ARG A 38 1.22 1.84 -21.63
CA ARG A 38 0.46 1.42 -22.80
C ARG A 38 -0.89 0.91 -22.32
N THR A 39 -1.97 1.50 -22.81
CA THR A 39 -3.32 1.16 -22.37
C THR A 39 -4.25 1.02 -23.57
N SER A 40 -4.82 -0.17 -23.71
CA SER A 40 -5.85 -0.52 -24.69
C SER A 40 -7.06 -1.14 -23.98
N HIS A 41 -8.04 -1.60 -24.76
CA HIS A 41 -9.22 -2.27 -24.23
C HIS A 41 -9.00 -3.79 -24.24
N TYR A 42 -8.94 -4.37 -23.05
CA TYR A 42 -8.75 -5.81 -22.86
C TYR A 42 -9.87 -6.40 -22.02
N ARG A 43 -10.22 -7.65 -22.28
CA ARG A 43 -11.14 -8.43 -21.46
C ARG A 43 -10.45 -9.02 -20.23
N TYR A 44 -9.16 -9.36 -20.34
CA TYR A 44 -8.40 -9.98 -19.26
C TYR A 44 -7.19 -9.13 -18.90
N TYR A 45 -7.00 -8.90 -17.61
CA TYR A 45 -5.79 -8.30 -17.05
C TYR A 45 -5.18 -9.23 -16.03
N ARG A 46 -3.85 -9.40 -16.06
CA ARG A 46 -3.18 -10.37 -15.19
C ARG A 46 -1.93 -9.76 -14.55
N LEU A 47 -1.82 -9.90 -13.24
CA LEU A 47 -0.59 -9.77 -12.49
C LEU A 47 0.09 -11.15 -12.49
N GLN A 48 1.31 -11.21 -13.03
CA GLN A 48 2.10 -12.42 -13.15
C GLN A 48 3.49 -12.21 -12.50
N PRO A 49 3.78 -12.83 -11.35
CA PRO A 49 5.11 -12.83 -10.75
C PRO A 49 6.16 -13.51 -11.66
N PRO A 50 7.47 -13.23 -11.46
CA PRO A 50 8.54 -13.91 -12.17
C PRO A 50 8.52 -15.42 -11.94
N LYS A 51 8.99 -16.19 -12.93
CA LYS A 51 9.07 -17.66 -12.83
C LYS A 51 9.95 -18.12 -11.66
N ASP A 52 11.06 -17.42 -11.42
CA ASP A 52 12.02 -17.76 -10.37
C ASP A 52 11.50 -17.44 -8.96
N TYR A 53 10.49 -16.55 -8.86
CA TYR A 53 9.86 -16.15 -7.61
C TYR A 53 8.33 -16.10 -7.78
N PRO A 54 7.66 -17.26 -7.92
CA PRO A 54 6.28 -17.35 -8.37
C PRO A 54 5.24 -16.99 -7.30
N HIS A 55 5.68 -16.59 -6.10
CA HIS A 55 4.80 -16.26 -4.99
C HIS A 55 4.48 -14.77 -4.96
N SER A 56 3.20 -14.44 -5.15
CA SER A 56 2.69 -13.09 -4.95
C SER A 56 2.52 -12.81 -3.45
N THR A 57 3.15 -11.75 -2.95
CA THR A 57 3.02 -11.25 -1.58
C THR A 57 2.12 -10.02 -1.50
N ILE A 58 1.12 -9.94 -2.40
CA ILE A 58 0.18 -8.82 -2.46
C ILE A 58 -0.97 -9.06 -1.48
N SER A 59 -1.22 -8.08 -0.61
CA SER A 59 -2.37 -8.02 0.31
C SER A 59 -3.46 -7.08 -0.18
N HIS A 60 -3.16 -6.16 -1.10
CA HIS A 60 -4.16 -5.27 -1.70
C HIS A 60 -3.89 -5.08 -3.18
N LEU A 61 -4.92 -5.21 -4.01
CA LEU A 61 -4.86 -4.91 -5.44
C LEU A 61 -6.14 -4.20 -5.91
N GLU A 62 -5.97 -3.11 -6.65
CA GLU A 62 -7.06 -2.43 -7.36
C GLU A 62 -6.70 -2.33 -8.84
N TRP A 63 -7.65 -2.69 -9.70
CA TRP A 63 -7.58 -2.42 -11.13
C TRP A 63 -8.38 -1.16 -11.42
N LEU A 64 -7.73 -0.12 -11.92
CA LEU A 64 -8.28 1.22 -11.95
C LEU A 64 -8.51 1.74 -13.35
N THR A 65 -9.63 2.41 -13.55
CA THR A 65 -9.97 3.10 -14.79
C THR A 65 -10.53 4.48 -14.49
N LYS A 66 -10.52 5.38 -15.48
CA LYS A 66 -11.36 6.59 -15.44
C LYS A 66 -12.83 6.16 -15.41
N ARG A 67 -13.66 6.94 -14.71
CA ARG A 67 -15.12 6.74 -14.71
C ARG A 67 -15.67 7.14 -16.09
N ASP A 68 -15.73 6.17 -17.00
CA ASP A 68 -16.11 6.36 -18.41
C ASP A 68 -17.18 5.33 -18.84
N GLY A 69 -18.45 5.59 -18.48
CA GLY A 69 -19.59 4.75 -18.90
C GLY A 69 -19.60 3.29 -18.41
N TYR A 70 -18.68 2.91 -17.53
CA TYR A 70 -18.59 1.55 -17.00
C TYR A 70 -19.53 1.35 -15.80
N ALA A 71 -20.47 0.41 -15.95
CA ALA A 71 -21.51 0.15 -14.94
C ALA A 71 -20.99 -0.60 -13.69
N ASP A 72 -20.06 -1.54 -13.88
CA ASP A 72 -19.56 -2.42 -12.82
C ASP A 72 -18.28 -1.86 -12.17
N VAL A 73 -18.41 -0.74 -11.43
CA VAL A 73 -17.28 -0.06 -10.77
C VAL A 73 -17.53 0.24 -9.29
N LEU A 74 -16.46 0.43 -8.51
CA LEU A 74 -16.48 0.84 -7.10
C LEU A 74 -15.58 2.07 -6.85
N PRO A 75 -15.78 2.82 -5.75
CA PRO A 75 -14.84 3.87 -5.34
C PRO A 75 -13.41 3.32 -5.12
N SER A 76 -12.41 4.01 -5.68
CA SER A 76 -10.99 3.67 -5.44
C SER A 76 -10.52 4.09 -4.05
N SER A 77 -9.60 3.35 -3.44
CA SER A 77 -9.01 3.76 -2.15
C SER A 77 -7.93 4.81 -2.35
N ARG A 78 -7.80 5.79 -1.44
CA ARG A 78 -6.72 6.79 -1.49
C ARG A 78 -5.35 6.08 -1.42
N THR A 79 -4.37 6.51 -2.21
CA THR A 79 -2.97 6.07 -2.02
C THR A 79 -2.45 6.53 -0.67
N SER A 80 -1.55 5.78 -0.04
CA SER A 80 -1.00 6.16 1.25
C SER A 80 -0.20 7.48 1.18
N VAL A 81 -0.30 8.29 2.23
CA VAL A 81 0.46 9.52 2.44
C VAL A 81 1.33 9.30 3.67
N THR A 82 2.63 9.21 3.44
CA THR A 82 3.63 8.86 4.45
C THR A 82 4.50 10.05 4.83
N SER A 83 4.15 11.27 4.37
CA SER A 83 4.86 12.50 4.70
C SER A 83 4.03 13.76 4.42
N PRO A 84 4.31 14.90 5.08
CA PRO A 84 3.62 16.16 4.84
C PRO A 84 3.63 16.63 3.38
N GLN A 85 4.75 16.41 2.68
CA GLN A 85 4.95 16.84 1.30
C GLN A 85 4.01 16.10 0.31
N GLN A 86 3.39 15.00 0.74
CA GLN A 86 2.48 14.21 -0.09
C GLN A 86 1.00 14.59 0.10
N ARG A 87 0.60 15.35 1.14
CA ARG A 87 -0.81 15.69 1.44
C ARG A 87 -1.57 16.35 0.28
N GLY A 88 -0.89 17.16 -0.53
CA GLY A 88 -1.48 17.82 -1.71
C GLY A 88 -1.42 17.00 -3.00
N ARG A 89 -0.66 15.90 -3.03
CA ARG A 89 -0.48 15.04 -4.21
C ARG A 89 -1.58 13.97 -4.32
N THR A 90 -2.28 13.68 -3.24
CA THR A 90 -3.38 12.70 -3.20
C THR A 90 -4.67 13.15 -3.88
N ALA A 91 -4.72 14.37 -4.42
CA ALA A 91 -5.90 14.95 -5.05
C ALA A 91 -5.74 15.27 -6.55
N THR A 92 -4.60 14.98 -7.18
CA THR A 92 -4.35 15.34 -8.60
C THR A 92 -4.53 14.21 -9.60
N ASP A 93 -4.82 12.99 -9.16
CA ASP A 93 -5.00 11.84 -10.06
C ASP A 93 -6.48 11.59 -10.37
N ALA A 94 -6.90 12.08 -11.55
CA ALA A 94 -8.20 11.88 -12.21
C ALA A 94 -9.10 10.82 -11.55
N LYS A 95 -10.27 11.18 -10.99
CA LYS A 95 -11.28 10.31 -10.33
C LYS A 95 -11.30 8.87 -10.89
N LEU A 96 -10.39 8.03 -10.40
CA LEU A 96 -10.29 6.64 -10.81
C LEU A 96 -11.34 5.85 -10.03
N VAL A 97 -11.84 4.80 -10.65
CA VAL A 97 -12.76 3.84 -10.04
C VAL A 97 -12.20 2.43 -10.21
N LYS A 98 -12.48 1.58 -9.23
CA LYS A 98 -12.10 0.17 -9.26
C LYS A 98 -13.01 -0.57 -10.22
N LEU A 99 -12.42 -1.32 -11.13
CA LEU A 99 -13.14 -2.35 -11.88
C LEU A 99 -13.30 -3.60 -11.01
N ARG A 100 -14.40 -4.32 -11.22
CA ARG A 100 -14.66 -5.62 -10.59
C ARG A 100 -15.21 -6.62 -11.61
N ASP A 101 -14.86 -7.88 -11.42
CA ASP A 101 -15.34 -9.01 -12.22
C ASP A 101 -16.28 -9.94 -11.45
N ALA A 102 -16.49 -9.69 -10.16
CA ALA A 102 -17.43 -10.42 -9.31
C ALA A 102 -18.25 -9.47 -8.41
N LYS A 103 -19.14 -10.05 -7.60
CA LYS A 103 -19.83 -9.34 -6.50
C LYS A 103 -18.82 -9.04 -5.39
N ILE A 104 -19.00 -7.91 -4.71
CA ILE A 104 -18.07 -7.45 -3.66
C ILE A 104 -17.82 -8.52 -2.59
N ARG A 105 -18.87 -9.17 -2.08
CA ARG A 105 -18.78 -10.24 -1.07
C ARG A 105 -17.97 -11.46 -1.51
N GLU A 106 -17.88 -11.73 -2.81
CA GLU A 106 -17.06 -12.82 -3.33
C GLU A 106 -15.60 -12.38 -3.53
N MET A 107 -15.39 -11.11 -3.90
CA MET A 107 -14.05 -10.54 -3.99
C MET A 107 -13.39 -10.49 -2.61
N GLU A 108 -14.10 -10.01 -1.58
CA GLU A 108 -13.61 -9.85 -0.21
C GLU A 108 -13.22 -11.17 0.48
N LYS A 109 -13.48 -12.34 -0.13
CA LYS A 109 -12.94 -13.63 0.32
C LYS A 109 -11.51 -13.87 -0.12
N LEU A 110 -11.00 -13.06 -1.06
CA LEU A 110 -9.67 -13.20 -1.63
C LEU A 110 -8.74 -12.20 -0.95
N PRO A 111 -7.53 -12.62 -0.52
CA PRO A 111 -6.62 -11.78 0.24
C PRO A 111 -6.34 -10.42 -0.39
N GLN A 112 -6.15 -10.36 -1.72
CA GLN A 112 -5.86 -9.09 -2.39
C GLN A 112 -7.03 -8.08 -2.40
N TYR A 113 -8.21 -8.45 -1.90
CA TYR A 113 -9.43 -7.63 -1.87
C TYR A 113 -10.13 -7.64 -0.50
N ASP A 114 -9.61 -8.32 0.52
CA ASP A 114 -10.26 -8.46 1.84
C ASP A 114 -10.00 -7.26 2.78
N GLY A 115 -9.09 -6.37 2.40
CA GLY A 115 -8.70 -5.19 3.18
C GLY A 115 -7.81 -5.51 4.39
N ASN A 116 -7.30 -6.73 4.51
CA ASN A 116 -6.45 -7.15 5.61
C ASN A 116 -4.97 -7.17 5.17
N PRO A 117 -4.12 -6.26 5.70
CA PRO A 117 -2.71 -6.21 5.30
C PRO A 117 -1.90 -7.45 5.71
N LEU A 118 -2.41 -8.28 6.63
CA LEU A 118 -1.74 -9.50 7.11
C LEU A 118 -2.03 -10.72 6.23
N THR A 119 -3.07 -10.69 5.39
CA THR A 119 -3.38 -11.80 4.48
C THR A 119 -2.61 -11.62 3.18
N SER A 120 -2.07 -12.73 2.68
CA SER A 120 -1.40 -12.76 1.38
C SER A 120 -2.22 -13.62 0.43
N ALA A 121 -2.20 -13.27 -0.86
CA ALA A 121 -2.73 -14.11 -1.93
C ALA A 121 -2.07 -15.51 -2.02
N GLY A 122 -1.17 -15.85 -1.09
CA GLY A 122 -0.89 -17.24 -0.71
C GLY A 122 -0.17 -18.02 -1.80
N GLY A 123 0.82 -17.38 -2.44
CA GLY A 123 1.61 -18.04 -3.48
C GLY A 123 0.88 -18.25 -4.81
N LYS A 124 -0.27 -17.62 -5.03
CA LYS A 124 -0.94 -17.63 -6.35
C LYS A 124 0.03 -17.20 -7.44
N LYS A 125 0.17 -18.07 -8.44
CA LYS A 125 1.01 -17.82 -9.63
C LYS A 125 0.51 -16.65 -10.46
N ASN A 126 -0.78 -16.33 -10.41
CA ASN A 126 -1.39 -15.23 -11.17
C ASN A 126 -2.59 -14.66 -10.41
N ILE A 127 -2.82 -13.36 -10.53
CA ILE A 127 -4.08 -12.70 -10.14
C ILE A 127 -4.67 -12.09 -11.41
N THR A 128 -5.86 -12.55 -11.82
CA THR A 128 -6.48 -12.13 -13.10
C THR A 128 -7.81 -11.45 -12.84
N LEU A 129 -8.02 -10.28 -13.45
CA LEU A 129 -9.30 -9.60 -13.61
C LEU A 129 -9.95 -10.06 -14.91
N THR A 130 -11.19 -10.54 -14.86
CA THR A 130 -11.94 -11.05 -16.01
C THR A 130 -13.19 -10.22 -16.29
N LEU A 131 -13.10 -9.28 -17.22
CA LEU A 131 -14.19 -8.38 -17.55
C LEU A 131 -15.21 -9.03 -18.50
N LYS A 132 -16.45 -8.55 -18.46
CA LYS A 132 -17.53 -9.05 -19.35
C LYS A 132 -17.29 -8.65 -20.81
N LYS A 133 -16.71 -7.47 -21.02
CA LYS A 133 -16.34 -6.90 -22.31
C LYS A 133 -14.97 -6.24 -22.22
N PRO A 134 -14.26 -6.00 -23.34
CA PRO A 134 -13.01 -5.26 -23.31
C PRO A 134 -13.22 -3.86 -22.73
N GLN A 135 -12.44 -3.52 -21.69
CA GLN A 135 -12.45 -2.20 -21.05
C GLN A 135 -11.01 -1.77 -20.82
N ARG A 136 -10.80 -0.46 -20.65
CA ARG A 136 -9.47 0.09 -20.38
C ARG A 136 -9.17 0.04 -18.88
N VAL A 137 -7.97 -0.39 -18.52
CA VAL A 137 -7.38 -0.20 -17.20
C VAL A 137 -6.23 0.79 -17.37
N GLU A 138 -6.23 1.84 -16.57
CA GLU A 138 -5.27 2.95 -16.62
C GLU A 138 -4.13 2.76 -15.62
N ALA A 139 -4.41 2.13 -14.49
CA ALA A 139 -3.47 1.96 -13.41
C ALA A 139 -3.84 0.77 -12.52
N VAL A 140 -2.92 0.40 -11.66
CA VAL A 140 -3.18 -0.44 -10.50
C VAL A 140 -2.78 0.26 -9.21
N ARG A 141 -3.49 0.02 -8.13
CA ARG A 141 -2.99 0.31 -6.77
C ARG A 141 -2.69 -0.99 -6.08
N LEU A 142 -1.52 -1.11 -5.47
CA LEU A 142 -1.12 -2.33 -4.79
C LEU A 142 -0.30 -2.09 -3.53
N MET A 143 -0.40 -3.04 -2.61
CA MET A 143 0.30 -3.09 -1.33
C MET A 143 0.80 -4.52 -1.09
N ALA A 144 2.02 -4.64 -0.55
CA ALA A 144 2.54 -5.92 -0.08
C ALA A 144 1.92 -6.28 1.27
N VAL A 145 1.84 -7.59 1.56
CA VAL A 145 1.57 -8.10 2.90
C VAL A 145 2.59 -7.53 3.89
N HIS A 146 2.13 -7.12 5.06
CA HIS A 146 2.98 -6.63 6.14
C HIS A 146 2.30 -6.86 7.49
N GLU A 147 3.07 -6.78 8.58
CA GLU A 147 2.62 -7.07 9.95
C GLU A 147 1.74 -5.95 10.56
N ASN A 148 1.31 -5.00 9.74
CA ASN A 148 0.54 -3.84 10.17
C ASN A 148 1.24 -2.90 11.19
N ASN A 149 2.57 -3.00 11.30
CA ASN A 149 3.43 -2.12 12.11
C ASN A 149 3.69 -0.75 11.44
N VAL A 150 2.63 -0.11 10.91
CA VAL A 150 2.65 1.21 10.26
C VAL A 150 1.76 2.18 11.04
N ILE A 151 1.91 3.49 10.79
CA ILE A 151 0.92 4.47 11.24
C ILE A 151 -0.36 4.26 10.43
N ASN A 152 -1.47 4.03 11.12
CA ASN A 152 -2.77 3.76 10.53
C ASN A 152 -3.65 5.01 10.61
N THR A 153 -4.24 5.39 9.49
CA THR A 153 -5.21 6.50 9.45
C THR A 153 -6.40 6.20 10.38
N GLY A 154 -6.75 7.16 11.24
CA GLY A 154 -7.86 7.09 12.18
C GLY A 154 -7.47 6.59 13.58
N ASP A 155 -6.30 5.98 13.76
CA ASP A 155 -5.84 5.54 15.07
C ASP A 155 -5.26 6.72 15.88
N ASP A 156 -5.34 6.61 17.20
CA ASP A 156 -4.85 7.59 18.17
C ASP A 156 -3.46 7.19 18.68
N TYR A 157 -2.54 8.15 18.66
CA TYR A 157 -1.16 7.92 19.05
C TYR A 157 -0.68 8.85 20.17
N GLN A 158 0.10 8.30 21.11
CA GLN A 158 0.82 9.05 22.14
C GLN A 158 2.32 8.97 21.91
N LEU A 159 2.98 10.12 21.82
CA LEU A 159 4.44 10.19 21.74
C LEU A 159 5.02 10.54 23.11
N TYR A 160 5.99 9.75 23.57
CA TYR A 160 6.76 10.00 24.78
C TYR A 160 8.24 10.20 24.46
N TYR A 161 8.95 10.94 25.32
CA TYR A 161 10.41 10.96 25.35
C TYR A 161 10.95 10.62 26.75
N TRP A 162 12.14 10.04 26.83
CA TRP A 162 12.84 9.77 28.08
C TRP A 162 13.65 11.00 28.51
N ASP A 163 13.41 11.53 29.71
CA ASP A 163 14.13 12.70 30.23
C ASP A 163 15.41 12.35 31.02
N GLY A 164 15.67 11.06 31.26
CA GLY A 164 16.74 10.57 32.13
C GLY A 164 16.21 9.82 33.36
N ASN A 165 15.01 10.18 33.82
CA ASN A 165 14.37 9.62 35.01
C ASN A 165 13.02 8.96 34.69
N SER A 166 12.23 9.53 33.78
CA SER A 166 10.91 8.99 33.42
C SER A 166 10.49 9.32 31.98
N TRP A 167 9.48 8.58 31.50
CA TRP A 167 8.81 8.88 30.24
C TRP A 167 7.92 10.12 30.40
N ARG A 168 8.13 11.11 29.54
CA ARG A 168 7.36 12.35 29.47
C ARG A 168 6.54 12.38 28.20
N LEU A 169 5.25 12.66 28.32
CA LEU A 169 4.35 12.80 27.18
C LEU A 169 4.73 14.05 26.38
N CYS A 170 5.00 13.88 25.08
CA CYS A 170 5.13 14.96 24.10
C CYS A 170 3.76 15.46 23.65
N GLY A 171 2.85 14.53 23.37
CA GLY A 171 1.53 14.85 22.84
C GLY A 171 0.73 13.64 22.40
N LEU A 172 -0.54 13.91 22.11
CA LEU A 172 -1.51 12.98 21.54
C LEU A 172 -1.87 13.46 20.13
N GLN A 173 -1.98 12.55 19.18
CA GLN A 173 -2.42 12.86 17.82
C GLN A 173 -3.21 11.70 17.20
N THR A 174 -4.40 11.98 16.69
CA THR A 174 -5.10 11.09 15.75
C THR A 174 -4.44 11.18 14.38
N ALA A 175 -4.07 10.05 13.80
CA ALA A 175 -3.43 10.00 12.50
C ALA A 175 -4.43 10.31 11.37
N GLU A 176 -4.26 11.44 10.69
CA GLU A 176 -5.05 11.77 9.47
C GLU A 176 -4.56 10.99 8.24
N TYR A 177 -3.30 10.55 8.26
CA TYR A 177 -2.62 9.84 7.19
C TYR A 177 -1.66 8.81 7.78
N GLU A 178 -0.94 8.05 6.94
CA GLU A 178 0.04 7.04 7.33
C GLU A 178 1.37 7.64 7.84
N TYR A 179 1.29 8.77 8.56
CA TYR A 179 2.40 9.42 9.25
C TYR A 179 1.88 10.35 10.38
N LEU A 180 2.76 10.65 11.33
CA LEU A 180 2.52 11.62 12.42
C LEU A 180 3.50 12.79 12.35
N GLN A 181 3.11 13.93 12.91
CA GLN A 181 3.96 15.12 12.95
C GLN A 181 3.78 15.86 14.27
N PHE A 182 4.75 15.69 15.15
CA PHE A 182 4.85 16.44 16.40
C PHE A 182 5.84 17.59 16.24
N GLY A 183 5.41 18.80 16.57
CA GLY A 183 6.27 19.99 16.60
C GLY A 183 6.97 20.16 17.95
N ASN A 184 8.08 20.90 17.95
CA ASN A 184 8.78 21.36 19.17
C ASN A 184 9.20 20.23 20.15
N ILE A 185 9.54 19.05 19.64
CA ILE A 185 9.99 17.93 20.46
C ILE A 185 11.50 18.02 20.80
N PRO A 186 11.96 17.53 21.97
CA PRO A 186 13.37 17.62 22.36
C PRO A 186 14.33 16.78 21.47
N ALA A 187 15.34 17.39 20.85
CA ALA A 187 16.32 16.64 20.05
C ALA A 187 17.21 15.69 20.89
N ASN A 188 17.78 14.67 20.24
CA ASN A 188 18.71 13.70 20.86
C ASN A 188 18.14 13.01 22.13
N ARG A 189 16.86 12.64 22.08
CA ARG A 189 16.20 11.84 23.13
C ARG A 189 15.81 10.47 22.61
N LEU A 190 15.60 9.55 23.55
CA LEU A 190 14.88 8.32 23.30
C LEU A 190 13.38 8.61 23.30
N TYR A 191 12.70 8.12 22.28
CA TYR A 191 11.28 8.28 22.03
C TYR A 191 10.57 6.95 22.05
N TRP A 192 9.31 6.97 22.44
CA TRP A 192 8.41 5.83 22.40
C TRP A 192 7.06 6.30 21.88
N LEU A 193 6.65 5.75 20.74
CA LEU A 193 5.34 6.02 20.15
C LEU A 193 4.42 4.86 20.48
N ARG A 194 3.23 5.20 20.97
CA ARG A 194 2.19 4.23 21.34
C ARG A 194 0.97 4.42 20.49
N ASP A 195 0.46 3.34 19.91
CA ASP A 195 -0.87 3.30 19.30
C ASP A 195 -1.87 2.87 20.38
N ILE A 196 -2.66 3.81 20.87
CA ILE A 196 -3.60 3.57 21.98
C ILE A 196 -4.97 3.08 21.49
N THR A 197 -5.14 2.89 20.17
CA THR A 197 -6.37 2.33 19.59
C THR A 197 -6.28 0.81 19.52
N LYS A 198 -5.21 0.28 18.93
CA LYS A 198 -5.07 -1.17 18.68
C LYS A 198 -3.64 -1.70 18.78
N GLY A 199 -2.67 -0.85 19.12
CA GLY A 199 -1.26 -1.23 19.22
C GLY A 199 -1.00 -2.36 20.21
N GLN A 200 -0.10 -3.27 19.83
CA GLN A 200 0.38 -4.35 20.70
C GLN A 200 1.91 -4.45 20.72
N GLU A 201 2.57 -3.97 19.66
CA GLU A 201 4.02 -3.99 19.50
C GLU A 201 4.53 -2.56 19.32
N GLU A 202 5.50 -2.16 20.12
CA GLU A 202 6.04 -0.81 20.13
C GLU A 202 7.55 -0.87 20.36
N LEU A 203 8.33 -0.20 19.51
CA LEU A 203 9.78 -0.11 19.65
C LEU A 203 10.22 1.33 19.92
N PRO A 204 11.00 1.59 20.99
CA PRO A 204 11.65 2.87 21.20
C PRO A 204 12.64 3.21 20.07
N PHE A 205 12.77 4.51 19.76
CA PHE A 205 13.63 5.02 18.71
C PHE A 205 14.30 6.34 19.11
N LEU A 206 15.39 6.70 18.43
CA LEU A 206 16.03 8.00 18.57
C LEU A 206 15.57 8.94 17.44
N ILE A 207 15.51 10.23 17.75
CA ILE A 207 15.51 11.28 16.73
C ILE A 207 16.92 11.87 16.66
N ASP A 208 17.58 11.71 15.51
CA ASP A 208 18.91 12.25 15.27
C ASP A 208 18.91 13.80 15.15
N ARG A 209 20.09 14.41 15.12
CA ARG A 209 20.23 15.89 15.02
C ARG A 209 19.62 16.48 13.74
N SER A 210 19.38 15.67 12.71
CA SER A 210 18.72 16.08 11.47
C SER A 210 17.20 15.89 11.50
N GLY A 211 16.65 15.45 12.64
CA GLY A 211 15.22 15.20 12.81
C GLY A 211 14.76 13.85 12.26
N ARG A 212 15.67 12.92 11.96
CA ARG A 212 15.31 11.60 11.41
C ARG A 212 15.22 10.55 12.51
N GLN A 213 14.20 9.71 12.40
CA GLN A 213 14.01 8.54 13.24
C GLN A 213 15.07 7.47 12.96
N ARG A 214 15.58 6.86 14.03
CA ARG A 214 16.54 5.74 14.04
C ARG A 214 16.13 4.71 15.08
N PHE A 215 15.94 3.46 14.69
CA PHE A 215 15.66 2.39 15.63
C PHE A 215 16.96 1.82 16.21
N ILE A 216 16.93 1.44 17.49
CA ILE A 216 18.14 1.02 18.22
C ILE A 216 18.77 -0.26 17.61
N TYR A 217 17.95 -1.25 17.27
CA TYR A 217 18.45 -2.56 16.83
C TYR A 217 18.84 -2.64 15.34
N PRO A 218 18.07 -2.09 14.38
CA PRO A 218 18.43 -2.18 12.95
C PRO A 218 19.42 -1.11 12.49
N ASP A 219 19.43 0.09 13.11
CA ASP A 219 20.14 1.24 12.55
C ASP A 219 21.41 1.65 13.30
N ILE A 220 21.58 1.21 14.56
CA ILE A 220 22.64 1.74 15.45
C ILE A 220 23.67 0.67 15.83
N ILE A 221 23.24 -0.58 16.05
CA ILE A 221 24.11 -1.68 16.52
C ILE A 221 24.67 -2.51 15.35
N GLY A 222 24.19 -2.28 14.12
CA GLY A 222 24.60 -2.99 12.91
C GLY A 222 25.78 -2.40 12.12
N ASN A 223 26.52 -1.45 12.68
CA ASN A 223 27.73 -0.87 12.08
C ASN A 223 28.99 -1.26 12.86
#